data_AF-A0A1A2H7M7-F1
#
_entry.id   AF-A0A1A2H7M7-F1
#
_cell.length_a   1.000
_cell.length_b   1.000
_cell.length_c   1.000
_cell.angle_alpha   90.00
_cell.angle_beta   90.00
_cell.angle_gamma   90.00
#
_symmetry.space_group_name_H-M   'P 1'
#
loop_
_entity.id
_entity.type
_entity.pdbx_description
1 polymer ?
#
loop_
_entity_poly.entity_id
_entity_poly.type
_entity_poly.pdbx_seq_one_letter_code
_entity_poly.pdbx_strand_id
1 'polypeptide(L)'
;MAAAGMPSHRSMLIKVCIFAVAMVVVSASLVIVFGDFRFGPESTYHATFTDISKLKSGQKVRIAGVPVGAVSGVKLNPDNTIDVKFGVDSRYTLYSSTRAVIRYENLVGDRYLEITSGPGELRKLPPGGTINAQHTQPALDLDALLGGLRPLVKGLDADKVNTISSAVIQLLQGQGGALSNVLSDTSAFSSALGQRDQLIGDAITNLNTVLGTVDQKSAQFSASVDQLQQLITGLAKNKDAIAGAIPPLASTTTDLTELLKNSRRPLQGILENTRPLATELDDRKAEVNNDVEQLGEDYLRLAALGAYGSFFNIYFCSVTIKINGPAGGDILLPLGGQVDPSKGRCAFVK
;
A
#
# COMPACT_ATOMS: atom_id res chain seq x y z
N MET A 1 -26.31 18.97 69.26
CA MET A 1 -25.58 17.78 68.75
C MET A 1 -26.51 16.58 68.88
N ALA A 2 -27.26 16.26 67.82
CA ALA A 2 -28.19 15.13 67.84
C ALA A 2 -27.40 13.84 67.57
N ALA A 3 -27.42 12.91 68.53
CA ALA A 3 -26.82 11.60 68.42
C ALA A 3 -27.53 10.80 67.32
N ALA A 4 -26.85 10.56 66.20
CA ALA A 4 -27.30 9.63 65.19
C ALA A 4 -27.32 8.22 65.79
N GLY A 5 -28.52 7.71 66.07
CA GLY A 5 -28.72 6.36 66.60
C GLY A 5 -28.07 5.33 65.67
N MET A 6 -27.21 4.48 66.24
CA MET A 6 -26.57 3.39 65.52
C MET A 6 -27.65 2.48 64.93
N PRO A 7 -27.67 2.23 63.60
CA PRO A 7 -28.63 1.32 63.00
C PRO A 7 -28.44 -0.07 63.61
N SER A 8 -29.54 -0.74 63.97
CA SER A 8 -29.49 -2.10 64.50
C SER A 8 -28.76 -3.02 63.50
N HIS A 9 -27.98 -3.98 63.99
CA HIS A 9 -27.19 -4.91 63.16
C HIS A 9 -28.05 -5.60 62.07
N ARG A 10 -29.34 -5.81 62.34
CA ARG A 10 -30.32 -6.33 61.37
C ARG A 10 -30.60 -5.35 60.22
N SER A 11 -30.73 -4.05 60.50
CA SER A 11 -30.89 -3.03 59.46
C SER A 11 -29.66 -2.93 58.56
N MET A 12 -28.46 -3.12 59.11
CA MET A 12 -27.22 -3.06 58.33
C MET A 12 -27.11 -4.27 57.40
N LEU A 13 -27.38 -5.48 57.90
CA LEU A 13 -27.41 -6.71 57.09
C LEU A 13 -28.41 -6.63 55.93
N ILE A 14 -29.63 -6.14 56.19
CA ILE A 14 -30.65 -6.00 55.14
C ILE A 14 -30.19 -5.04 54.05
N LYS A 15 -29.60 -3.89 54.41
CA LYS A 15 -29.08 -2.91 53.45
C LYS A 15 -27.96 -3.49 52.59
N VAL A 16 -27.04 -4.26 53.20
CA VAL A 16 -25.95 -4.92 52.49
C VAL A 16 -26.48 -5.99 51.54
N CYS A 17 -27.45 -6.81 51.95
CA CYS A 17 -28.06 -7.80 51.07
C CYS A 17 -28.77 -7.15 49.87
N ILE A 18 -29.54 -6.08 50.09
CA ILE A 18 -30.21 -5.34 49.00
C ILE A 18 -29.16 -4.77 48.04
N PHE A 19 -28.10 -4.15 48.55
CA PHE A 19 -27.03 -3.61 47.73
C PHE A 19 -26.31 -4.70 46.91
N ALA A 20 -26.01 -5.84 47.54
CA ALA A 20 -25.37 -6.97 46.86
C ALA A 20 -26.26 -7.53 45.74
N VAL A 21 -27.56 -7.71 46.01
CA VAL A 21 -28.52 -8.16 44.98
C VAL A 21 -28.61 -7.14 43.85
N ALA A 22 -28.68 -5.84 44.15
CA ALA A 22 -28.68 -4.80 43.13
C ALA A 22 -27.41 -4.83 42.27
N MET A 23 -26.23 -4.99 42.88
CA MET A 23 -24.96 -5.11 42.15
C MET A 23 -24.89 -6.37 41.28
N VAL A 24 -25.43 -7.50 41.75
CA VAL A 24 -25.53 -8.73 40.95
C VAL A 24 -26.46 -8.54 39.76
N VAL A 25 -27.62 -7.91 39.95
CA VAL A 25 -28.57 -7.61 38.86
C VAL A 25 -27.94 -6.66 37.84
N VAL A 26 -27.26 -5.59 38.29
CA VAL A 26 -26.55 -4.67 37.40
C VAL A 26 -25.45 -5.40 36.64
N SER A 27 -24.63 -6.19 37.32
CA SER A 27 -23.55 -6.96 36.69
C SER A 27 -24.10 -7.95 35.65
N ALA A 28 -25.15 -8.69 35.99
CA ALA A 28 -25.81 -9.62 35.08
C ALA A 28 -26.41 -8.89 33.86
N SER A 29 -27.07 -7.74 34.07
CA SER A 29 -27.60 -6.92 32.98
C SER A 29 -26.50 -6.39 32.06
N LEU A 30 -25.35 -6.02 32.62
CA LEU A 30 -24.19 -5.56 31.86
C LEU A 30 -23.61 -6.70 31.00
N VAL A 31 -23.48 -7.91 31.56
CA VAL A 31 -23.05 -9.10 30.82
C VAL A 31 -24.03 -9.43 29.68
N ILE A 32 -25.34 -9.32 29.92
CA ILE A 32 -26.35 -9.58 28.89
C ILE A 32 -26.25 -8.58 27.73
N VAL A 33 -26.15 -7.28 28.05
CA VAL A 33 -26.11 -6.21 27.04
C VAL A 33 -24.82 -6.23 26.24
N PHE A 34 -23.67 -6.36 26.90
CA PHE A 34 -22.36 -6.35 26.24
C PHE A 34 -21.94 -7.70 25.65
N GLY A 35 -22.53 -8.80 26.13
CA GLY A 35 -22.30 -10.13 25.57
C GLY A 35 -23.04 -10.39 24.26
N ASP A 36 -23.82 -9.41 23.76
CA ASP A 36 -24.68 -9.53 22.57
C ASP A 36 -25.56 -10.80 22.59
N PHE A 37 -26.01 -11.18 23.80
CA PHE A 37 -26.82 -12.38 24.00
C PHE A 37 -28.21 -12.14 23.42
N ARG A 38 -28.46 -12.73 22.25
CA ARG A 38 -29.75 -12.68 21.57
C ARG A 38 -30.68 -13.74 22.13
N PHE A 39 -31.54 -13.35 23.08
CA PHE A 39 -32.61 -14.20 23.60
C PHE A 39 -33.81 -14.16 22.66
N GLY A 40 -33.78 -14.99 21.61
CA GLY A 40 -34.90 -15.15 20.69
C GLY A 40 -34.92 -16.55 20.05
N PRO A 41 -36.07 -17.03 19.57
CA PRO A 41 -36.13 -18.28 18.83
C PRO A 41 -35.32 -18.17 17.53
N GLU A 42 -34.25 -18.96 17.43
CA GLU A 42 -33.32 -18.97 16.31
C GLU A 42 -33.42 -20.30 15.56
N SER A 43 -33.48 -20.23 14.23
CA SER A 43 -33.35 -21.41 13.36
C SER A 43 -31.89 -21.58 12.97
N THR A 44 -31.34 -22.75 13.27
CA THR A 44 -29.97 -23.12 12.89
C THR A 44 -29.93 -23.55 11.43
N TYR A 45 -28.87 -23.19 10.71
CA TYR A 45 -28.58 -23.58 9.34
C TYR A 45 -27.08 -23.89 9.17
N HIS A 46 -26.76 -24.57 8.08
CA HIS A 46 -25.40 -24.90 7.68
C HIS A 46 -25.08 -24.29 6.31
N ALA A 47 -23.82 -23.91 6.09
CA ALA A 47 -23.34 -23.49 4.79
C ALA A 47 -21.93 -24.05 4.57
N THR A 48 -21.73 -24.72 3.44
CA THR A 48 -20.46 -25.37 3.10
C THR A 48 -19.63 -24.46 2.22
N PHE A 49 -18.46 -24.03 2.68
CA PHE A 49 -17.53 -23.17 1.94
C PHE A 49 -16.26 -23.94 1.54
N THR A 50 -15.61 -23.50 0.46
CA THR A 50 -14.25 -23.96 0.11
C THR A 50 -13.17 -23.20 0.88
N ASP A 51 -13.45 -21.95 1.24
CA ASP A 51 -12.64 -21.11 2.12
C ASP A 51 -13.57 -20.18 2.90
N ILE A 52 -13.25 -19.90 4.16
CA ILE A 52 -13.99 -18.98 5.01
C ILE A 52 -13.26 -17.67 5.27
N SER A 53 -12.04 -17.51 4.75
CA SER A 53 -11.27 -16.26 4.78
C SER A 53 -11.23 -15.61 6.18
N LYS A 54 -10.96 -16.44 7.21
CA LYS A 54 -10.92 -16.09 8.65
C LYS A 54 -12.26 -15.77 9.32
N LEU A 55 -13.39 -16.25 8.80
CA LEU A 55 -14.66 -16.24 9.52
C LEU A 55 -14.55 -17.01 10.85
N LYS A 56 -15.14 -16.49 11.92
CA LYS A 56 -15.10 -17.07 13.27
C LYS A 56 -16.49 -17.17 13.89
N SER A 57 -16.62 -18.05 14.88
CA SER A 57 -17.81 -18.08 15.73
C SER A 57 -18.00 -16.73 16.45
N GLY A 58 -19.26 -16.33 16.62
CA GLY A 58 -19.67 -15.03 17.16
C GLY A 58 -19.82 -13.93 16.11
N GLN A 59 -19.32 -14.11 14.88
CA GLN A 59 -19.50 -13.11 13.82
C GLN A 59 -20.95 -13.04 13.33
N LYS A 60 -21.35 -11.84 12.88
CA LYS A 60 -22.76 -11.54 12.57
C LYS A 60 -23.20 -12.25 11.28
N VAL A 61 -24.46 -12.65 11.26
CA VAL A 61 -25.17 -13.07 10.05
C VAL A 61 -26.11 -11.94 9.65
N ARG A 62 -26.08 -11.53 8.38
CA ARG A 62 -26.85 -10.39 7.88
C ARG A 62 -27.70 -10.77 6.66
N ILE A 63 -28.88 -10.16 6.54
CA ILE A 63 -29.69 -10.16 5.32
C ILE A 63 -29.84 -8.71 4.90
N ALA A 64 -29.43 -8.37 3.67
CA ALA A 64 -29.47 -7.00 3.14
C ALA A 64 -28.85 -5.97 4.10
N GLY A 65 -27.70 -6.32 4.72
CA GLY A 65 -27.01 -5.47 5.69
C GLY A 65 -27.58 -5.45 7.12
N VAL A 66 -28.76 -6.00 7.36
CA VAL A 66 -29.39 -6.04 8.69
C VAL A 66 -28.92 -7.28 9.46
N PRO A 67 -28.42 -7.17 10.71
CA PRO A 67 -28.01 -8.33 11.49
C PRO A 67 -29.21 -9.16 11.94
N VAL A 68 -29.29 -10.40 11.47
CA VAL A 68 -30.41 -11.33 11.71
C VAL A 68 -30.02 -12.56 12.55
N GLY A 69 -28.74 -12.79 12.79
CA GLY A 69 -28.26 -13.90 13.61
C GLY A 69 -26.75 -13.86 13.81
N ALA A 70 -26.16 -15.00 14.18
CA ALA A 70 -24.72 -15.14 14.41
C ALA A 70 -24.18 -16.50 13.96
N VAL A 71 -22.90 -16.54 13.61
CA VAL A 71 -22.16 -17.77 13.34
C VAL A 71 -21.94 -18.49 14.67
N SER A 72 -22.47 -19.69 14.81
CA SER A 72 -22.34 -20.49 16.03
C SER A 72 -21.07 -21.33 16.04
N GLY A 73 -20.57 -21.73 14.86
CA GLY A 73 -19.38 -22.56 14.77
C GLY A 73 -18.89 -22.77 13.35
N VAL A 74 -17.63 -23.18 13.25
CA VAL A 74 -16.94 -23.47 12.00
C VAL A 74 -16.21 -24.80 12.18
N LYS A 75 -16.36 -25.71 11.22
CA LYS A 75 -15.70 -27.02 11.24
C LYS A 75 -15.11 -27.35 9.88
N LEU A 76 -13.88 -27.87 9.87
CA LEU A 76 -13.27 -28.43 8.68
C LEU A 76 -13.76 -29.87 8.48
N ASN A 77 -14.31 -30.17 7.32
CA ASN A 77 -14.75 -31.50 6.93
C ASN A 77 -13.58 -32.33 6.37
N PRO A 78 -13.70 -33.67 6.32
CA PRO A 78 -12.66 -34.55 5.78
C PRO A 78 -12.33 -34.34 4.30
N ASP A 79 -13.23 -33.74 3.53
CA ASP A 79 -13.09 -33.43 2.10
C ASP A 79 -12.44 -32.05 1.84
N ASN A 80 -11.85 -31.45 2.87
CA ASN A 80 -11.29 -30.08 2.88
C ASN A 80 -12.32 -28.96 2.66
N THR A 81 -13.62 -29.24 2.70
CA THR A 81 -14.64 -28.20 2.76
C THR A 81 -14.85 -27.74 4.21
N ILE A 82 -15.43 -26.56 4.39
CA ILE A 82 -15.65 -25.97 5.70
C ILE A 82 -17.15 -25.83 5.93
N ASP A 83 -17.67 -26.52 6.95
CA ASP A 83 -19.04 -26.36 7.43
C ASP A 83 -19.13 -25.17 8.38
N VAL A 84 -19.90 -24.16 7.99
CA VAL A 84 -20.23 -23.00 8.81
C VAL A 84 -21.64 -23.21 9.37
N LYS A 85 -21.72 -23.40 10.68
CA LYS A 85 -22.97 -23.46 11.43
C LYS A 85 -23.34 -22.05 11.87
N PHE A 86 -24.51 -21.59 11.51
CA PHE A 86 -25.00 -20.27 11.86
C PHE A 86 -26.48 -20.31 12.22
N GLY A 87 -26.90 -19.37 13.05
CA GLY A 87 -28.30 -19.20 13.36
C GLY A 87 -28.88 -17.95 12.71
N VAL A 88 -30.19 -17.98 12.48
CA VAL A 88 -30.98 -16.87 11.96
C VAL A 88 -32.27 -16.76 12.78
N ASP A 89 -32.66 -15.55 13.16
CA ASP A 89 -33.93 -15.27 13.84
C ASP A 89 -35.10 -15.91 13.07
N SER A 90 -35.93 -16.67 13.78
CA SER A 90 -37.02 -17.48 13.22
C SER A 90 -38.07 -16.69 12.42
N ARG A 91 -38.09 -15.35 12.53
CA ARG A 91 -38.93 -14.47 11.68
C ARG A 91 -38.48 -14.46 10.22
N TYR A 92 -37.22 -14.79 9.94
CA TYR A 92 -36.69 -14.87 8.57
C TYR A 92 -36.72 -16.31 8.07
N THR A 93 -37.25 -16.50 6.87
CA THR A 93 -37.28 -17.81 6.21
C THR A 93 -36.21 -17.87 5.13
N LEU A 94 -35.33 -18.88 5.21
CA LEU A 94 -34.39 -19.20 4.14
C LEU A 94 -35.01 -20.17 3.14
N TYR A 95 -34.56 -20.09 1.89
CA TYR A 95 -35.04 -20.91 0.78
C TYR A 95 -33.89 -21.74 0.19
N SER A 96 -34.20 -22.77 -0.59
CA SER A 96 -33.20 -23.57 -1.30
C SER A 96 -32.37 -22.75 -2.29
N SER A 97 -32.91 -21.65 -2.79
CA SER A 97 -32.22 -20.70 -3.67
C SER A 97 -31.37 -19.68 -2.91
N THR A 98 -31.39 -19.67 -1.57
CA THR A 98 -30.60 -18.75 -0.76
C THR A 98 -29.10 -19.01 -0.96
N ARG A 99 -28.32 -17.92 -1.06
CA ARG A 99 -26.87 -17.94 -1.12
C ARG A 99 -26.25 -17.38 0.16
N ALA A 100 -25.09 -17.92 0.54
CA ALA A 100 -24.33 -17.48 1.70
C ALA A 100 -22.96 -16.92 1.24
N VAL A 101 -22.70 -15.66 1.53
CA VAL A 101 -21.52 -14.93 1.03
C VAL A 101 -20.76 -14.37 2.22
N ILE A 102 -19.47 -14.66 2.32
CA ILE A 102 -18.64 -14.07 3.37
C ILE A 102 -18.14 -12.71 2.90
N ARG A 103 -18.29 -11.67 3.72
CA ARG A 103 -17.85 -10.30 3.39
C ARG A 103 -17.04 -9.68 4.51
N TYR A 104 -16.33 -8.61 4.19
CA TYR A 104 -15.58 -7.80 5.15
C TYR A 104 -16.53 -6.93 5.97
N GLU A 105 -16.45 -7.03 7.30
CA GLU A 105 -17.18 -6.11 8.20
C GLU A 105 -16.44 -4.77 8.34
N ASN A 106 -15.11 -4.80 8.35
CA ASN A 106 -14.25 -3.63 8.50
C ASN A 106 -12.88 -3.82 7.81
N LEU A 107 -12.07 -2.75 7.79
CA LEU A 107 -10.73 -2.75 7.19
C LEU A 107 -9.68 -3.48 8.04
N VAL A 108 -9.98 -3.79 9.30
CA VAL A 108 -9.07 -4.50 10.22
C VAL A 108 -9.12 -6.02 9.99
N GLY A 109 -10.04 -6.48 9.14
CA GLY A 109 -10.09 -7.86 8.70
C GLY A 109 -11.13 -8.70 9.42
N ASP A 110 -12.13 -8.10 10.06
CA ASP A 110 -13.32 -8.85 10.51
C ASP A 110 -14.20 -9.26 9.33
N ARG A 111 -14.96 -10.33 9.52
CA ARG A 111 -15.86 -10.90 8.52
C ARG A 111 -17.27 -11.01 9.08
N TYR A 112 -18.26 -11.01 8.18
CA TYR A 112 -19.63 -11.38 8.49
C TYR A 112 -20.18 -12.27 7.39
N LEU A 113 -21.20 -13.06 7.74
CA LEU A 113 -21.91 -13.91 6.80
C LEU A 113 -23.12 -13.16 6.25
N GLU A 114 -23.14 -12.87 4.95
CA GLU A 114 -24.31 -12.31 4.28
C GLU A 114 -25.15 -13.42 3.65
N ILE A 115 -26.44 -13.39 3.95
CA ILE A 115 -27.44 -14.27 3.36
C ILE A 115 -28.20 -13.46 2.30
N THR A 116 -28.19 -13.96 1.07
CA THR A 116 -28.77 -13.29 -0.10
C THR A 116 -29.69 -14.25 -0.86
N SER A 117 -30.60 -13.70 -1.67
CA SER A 117 -31.41 -14.51 -2.58
C SER A 117 -30.61 -14.88 -3.82
N GLY A 118 -30.65 -16.15 -4.21
CA GLY A 118 -30.11 -16.63 -5.48
C GLY A 118 -31.20 -17.02 -6.47
N PRO A 119 -30.82 -17.36 -7.70
CA PRO A 119 -31.74 -17.88 -8.70
C PRO A 119 -32.25 -19.28 -8.31
N GLY A 120 -33.54 -19.55 -8.49
CA GLY A 120 -34.12 -20.88 -8.28
C GLY A 120 -35.48 -20.86 -7.60
N GLU A 121 -35.98 -22.04 -7.27
CA GLU A 121 -37.29 -22.23 -6.62
C GLU A 121 -37.29 -21.71 -5.18
N LEU A 122 -38.40 -21.07 -4.79
CA LEU A 122 -38.65 -20.59 -3.42
C LEU A 122 -39.13 -21.72 -2.50
N ARG A 123 -38.46 -22.87 -2.56
CA ARG A 123 -38.74 -23.97 -1.63
C ARG A 123 -38.10 -23.65 -0.28
N LYS A 124 -38.88 -23.68 0.79
CA LYS A 124 -38.39 -23.41 2.15
C LYS A 124 -37.25 -24.37 2.51
N LEU A 125 -36.14 -23.81 2.99
CA LEU A 125 -35.05 -24.57 3.58
C LEU A 125 -35.45 -24.89 5.03
N PRO A 126 -35.59 -26.18 5.41
CA PRO A 126 -35.93 -26.55 6.78
C PRO A 126 -34.82 -26.14 7.74
N PRO A 127 -35.13 -25.86 9.03
CA PRO A 127 -34.11 -25.70 10.06
C PRO A 127 -33.16 -26.91 10.08
N GLY A 128 -31.86 -26.64 10.20
CA GLY A 128 -30.79 -27.62 10.06
C GLY A 128 -30.37 -27.88 8.61
N GLY A 129 -31.07 -27.29 7.63
CA GLY A 129 -30.73 -27.43 6.22
C GLY A 129 -29.39 -26.79 5.86
N THR A 130 -28.77 -27.32 4.80
CA THR A 130 -27.44 -26.91 4.34
C THR A 130 -27.52 -26.14 3.02
N ILE A 131 -26.83 -25.00 2.96
CA ILE A 131 -26.53 -24.27 1.73
C ILE A 131 -25.25 -24.88 1.15
N ASN A 132 -25.38 -25.59 0.04
CA ASN A 132 -24.26 -26.28 -0.60
C ASN A 132 -23.24 -25.31 -1.18
N ALA A 133 -22.02 -25.79 -1.42
CA ALA A 133 -20.89 -24.99 -1.90
C ALA A 133 -21.17 -24.17 -3.16
N GLN A 134 -22.03 -24.66 -4.07
CA GLN A 134 -22.43 -23.95 -5.31
C GLN A 134 -23.21 -22.64 -5.03
N HIS A 135 -23.86 -22.57 -3.87
CA HIS A 135 -24.59 -21.39 -3.39
C HIS A 135 -23.83 -20.64 -2.30
N THR A 136 -22.56 -20.99 -2.07
CA THR A 136 -21.69 -20.23 -1.16
C THR A 136 -20.63 -19.46 -1.92
N GLN A 137 -20.16 -18.36 -1.35
CA GLN A 137 -19.05 -17.61 -1.91
C GLN A 137 -18.09 -17.17 -0.80
N PRO A 138 -16.80 -17.56 -0.87
CA PRO A 138 -15.78 -17.13 0.10
C PRO A 138 -15.60 -15.61 0.05
N ALA A 139 -14.92 -15.05 1.04
CA ALA A 139 -14.60 -13.62 0.98
C ALA A 139 -13.68 -13.35 -0.20
N LEU A 140 -13.79 -12.15 -0.78
CA LEU A 140 -12.84 -11.68 -1.78
C LEU A 140 -11.44 -11.73 -1.17
N ASP A 141 -10.53 -12.45 -1.81
CA ASP A 141 -9.14 -12.50 -1.39
C ASP A 141 -8.46 -11.17 -1.73
N LEU A 142 -8.37 -10.27 -0.74
CA LEU A 142 -7.67 -9.00 -0.88
C LEU A 142 -6.17 -9.20 -1.10
N ASP A 143 -5.58 -10.32 -0.68
CA ASP A 143 -4.16 -10.61 -0.94
C ASP A 143 -3.95 -10.92 -2.43
N ALA A 144 -4.88 -11.64 -3.06
CA ALA A 144 -4.87 -11.85 -4.51
C ALA A 144 -5.09 -10.53 -5.30
N LEU A 145 -6.00 -9.67 -4.83
CA LEU A 145 -6.27 -8.38 -5.47
C LEU A 145 -5.09 -7.39 -5.32
N LEU A 146 -4.55 -7.25 -4.12
CA LEU A 146 -3.41 -6.37 -3.84
C LEU A 146 -2.10 -6.94 -4.40
N GLY A 147 -1.96 -8.27 -4.47
CA GLY A 147 -0.88 -8.96 -5.15
C GLY A 147 -0.84 -8.66 -6.66
N GLY A 148 -2.01 -8.57 -7.30
CA GLY A 148 -2.14 -8.14 -8.69
C GLY A 148 -1.84 -6.63 -8.91
N LEU A 149 -2.07 -5.80 -7.88
CA LEU A 149 -1.79 -4.36 -7.91
C LEU A 149 -0.36 -4.00 -7.47
N ARG A 150 0.35 -4.89 -6.76
CA ARG A 150 1.74 -4.65 -6.30
C ARG A 150 2.70 -4.18 -7.40
N PRO A 151 2.68 -4.70 -8.65
CA PRO A 151 3.53 -4.19 -9.73
C PRO A 151 3.18 -2.76 -10.15
N LEU A 152 1.92 -2.36 -10.00
CA LEU A 152 1.40 -1.04 -10.39
C LEU A 152 1.58 -0.01 -9.26
N VAL A 153 1.47 -0.41 -7.99
CA VAL A 153 1.59 0.48 -6.82
C VAL A 153 3.06 0.74 -6.44
N LYS A 154 4.00 -0.12 -6.87
CA LYS A 154 5.46 0.12 -6.72
C LYS A 154 5.97 1.42 -7.36
N GLY A 155 5.15 2.10 -8.18
CA GLY A 155 5.51 3.35 -8.86
C GLY A 155 4.57 4.54 -8.64
N LEU A 156 3.61 4.47 -7.71
CA LEU A 156 2.58 5.51 -7.56
C LEU A 156 2.46 6.04 -6.13
N ASP A 157 2.35 7.38 -6.05
CA ASP A 157 2.18 8.18 -4.85
C ASP A 157 0.92 7.77 -4.05
N ALA A 158 1.04 7.69 -2.72
CA ALA A 158 0.03 7.11 -1.82
C ALA A 158 -1.35 7.81 -1.91
N ASP A 159 -1.36 9.10 -2.22
CA ASP A 159 -2.59 9.90 -2.36
C ASP A 159 -3.40 9.54 -3.61
N LYS A 160 -2.75 9.04 -4.67
CA LYS A 160 -3.43 8.68 -5.93
C LYS A 160 -4.09 7.30 -5.87
N VAL A 161 -3.56 6.39 -5.05
CA VAL A 161 -4.09 5.03 -4.86
C VAL A 161 -5.46 5.05 -4.18
N ASN A 162 -5.67 5.95 -3.22
CA ASN A 162 -6.94 6.04 -2.48
C ASN A 162 -8.09 6.55 -3.38
N THR A 163 -7.77 7.45 -4.30
CA THR A 163 -8.74 8.01 -5.26
C THR A 163 -9.19 6.95 -6.28
N ILE A 164 -8.25 6.17 -6.82
CA ILE A 164 -8.54 5.11 -7.79
C ILE A 164 -9.31 3.96 -7.13
N SER A 165 -8.93 3.57 -5.92
CA SER A 165 -9.61 2.51 -5.17
C SER A 165 -11.06 2.85 -4.85
N SER A 166 -11.33 4.11 -4.47
CA SER A 166 -12.70 4.59 -4.20
C SER A 166 -13.57 4.58 -5.45
N ALA A 167 -13.01 4.98 -6.60
CA ALA A 167 -13.71 5.00 -7.88
C ALA A 167 -14.06 3.60 -8.40
N VAL A 168 -13.14 2.63 -8.26
CA VAL A 168 -13.39 1.23 -8.66
C VAL A 168 -14.44 0.57 -7.76
N ILE A 169 -14.43 0.87 -6.45
CA ILE A 169 -15.44 0.37 -5.51
C ILE A 169 -16.82 0.94 -5.84
N GLN A 170 -16.94 2.23 -6.11
CA GLN A 170 -18.22 2.86 -6.49
C GLN A 170 -18.76 2.32 -7.82
N LEU A 171 -17.87 2.01 -8.76
CA LEU A 171 -18.21 1.41 -10.05
C LEU A 171 -18.73 -0.02 -9.90
N LEU A 172 -18.03 -0.85 -9.12
CA LEU A 172 -18.43 -2.24 -8.84
C LEU A 172 -19.69 -2.34 -7.96
N GLN A 173 -20.05 -1.25 -7.27
CA GLN A 173 -21.28 -1.14 -6.46
C GLN A 173 -22.45 -0.47 -7.20
N GLY A 174 -22.32 -0.20 -8.51
CA GLY A 174 -23.41 0.33 -9.33
C GLY A 174 -23.77 1.80 -9.09
N GLN A 175 -22.91 2.56 -8.39
CA GLN A 175 -23.08 3.99 -8.18
C GLN A 175 -22.47 4.76 -9.35
N GLY A 176 -23.21 4.83 -10.46
CA GLY A 176 -22.77 5.35 -11.77
C GLY A 176 -22.25 6.79 -11.82
N GLY A 177 -22.30 7.55 -10.72
CA GLY A 177 -21.71 8.90 -10.62
C GLY A 177 -20.18 8.91 -10.74
N ALA A 178 -19.50 7.84 -10.29
CA ALA A 178 -18.04 7.72 -10.35
C ALA A 178 -17.53 7.54 -11.79
N LEU A 179 -18.34 6.94 -12.66
CA LEU A 179 -17.96 6.71 -14.05
C LEU A 179 -17.82 8.03 -14.81
N SER A 180 -18.66 9.03 -14.53
CA SER A 180 -18.55 10.35 -15.16
C SER A 180 -17.27 11.08 -14.75
N ASN A 181 -16.81 10.91 -13.50
CA ASN A 181 -15.58 11.53 -13.02
C ASN A 181 -14.34 10.81 -13.57
N VAL A 182 -14.35 9.48 -13.63
CA VAL A 182 -13.27 8.70 -14.25
C VAL A 182 -13.23 8.88 -15.77
N LEU A 183 -14.38 8.98 -16.47
CA LEU A 183 -14.42 9.34 -17.89
C LEU A 183 -14.02 10.79 -18.13
N SER A 184 -14.39 11.72 -17.24
CA SER A 184 -13.94 13.11 -17.30
C SER A 184 -12.43 13.20 -17.12
N ASP A 185 -11.85 12.44 -16.18
CA ASP A 185 -10.41 12.35 -15.97
C ASP A 185 -9.70 11.62 -17.11
N THR A 186 -10.35 10.62 -17.72
CA THR A 186 -9.85 9.96 -18.95
C THR A 186 -9.93 10.88 -20.16
N SER A 187 -10.94 11.76 -20.23
CA SER A 187 -11.05 12.78 -21.27
C SER A 187 -10.04 13.90 -21.06
N ALA A 188 -9.73 14.26 -19.80
CA ALA A 188 -8.65 15.18 -19.47
C ALA A 188 -7.27 14.57 -19.77
N PHE A 189 -7.09 13.27 -19.55
CA PHE A 189 -5.89 12.52 -19.93
C PHE A 189 -5.75 12.38 -21.46
N SER A 190 -6.85 12.07 -22.17
CA SER A 190 -6.88 11.96 -23.64
C SER A 190 -6.75 13.35 -24.30
N SER A 191 -7.27 14.41 -23.68
CA SER A 191 -7.05 15.79 -24.08
C SER A 191 -5.62 16.27 -23.77
N ALA A 192 -5.00 15.79 -22.70
CA ALA A 192 -3.57 16.03 -22.41
C ALA A 192 -2.66 15.27 -23.39
N LEU A 193 -3.11 14.11 -23.91
CA LEU A 193 -2.44 13.37 -24.96
C LEU A 193 -2.65 14.04 -26.34
N GLY A 194 -3.85 14.57 -26.62
CA GLY A 194 -4.12 15.39 -27.81
C GLY A 194 -3.38 16.73 -27.81
N GLN A 195 -3.12 17.30 -26.62
CA GLN A 195 -2.25 18.48 -26.48
C GLN A 195 -0.78 18.18 -26.81
N ARG A 196 -0.32 16.91 -26.81
CA ARG A 196 1.00 16.57 -27.35
C ARG A 196 1.06 16.63 -28.87
N ASP A 197 -0.03 16.32 -29.59
CA ASP A 197 -0.08 16.48 -31.05
C ASP A 197 -0.06 17.97 -31.45
N GLN A 198 -0.69 18.83 -30.64
CA GLN A 198 -0.56 20.28 -30.77
C GLN A 198 0.86 20.75 -30.49
N LEU A 199 1.52 20.22 -29.44
CA LEU A 199 2.91 20.57 -29.12
C LEU A 199 3.90 20.12 -30.21
N ILE A 200 3.64 18.96 -30.85
CA ILE A 200 4.42 18.48 -32.00
C ILE A 200 4.14 19.32 -33.24
N GLY A 201 2.88 19.69 -33.49
CA GLY A 201 2.48 20.61 -34.56
C GLY A 201 3.09 22.01 -34.40
N ASP A 202 3.12 22.53 -33.17
CA ASP A 202 3.73 23.80 -32.81
C ASP A 202 5.25 23.72 -32.90
N ALA A 203 5.87 22.60 -32.53
CA ALA A 203 7.31 22.39 -32.72
C ALA A 203 7.67 22.35 -34.21
N ILE A 204 6.89 21.69 -35.06
CA ILE A 204 7.08 21.65 -36.52
C ILE A 204 6.84 23.04 -37.14
N THR A 205 5.81 23.77 -36.69
CA THR A 205 5.49 25.11 -37.17
C THR A 205 6.55 26.12 -36.75
N ASN A 206 7.05 26.03 -35.52
CA ASN A 206 8.16 26.85 -35.05
C ASN A 206 9.47 26.49 -35.76
N LEU A 207 9.71 25.21 -36.08
CA LEU A 207 10.86 24.81 -36.89
C LEU A 207 10.75 25.36 -38.32
N ASN A 208 9.58 25.30 -38.95
CA ASN A 208 9.34 25.91 -40.27
C ASN A 208 9.44 27.43 -40.23
N THR A 209 9.04 28.08 -39.13
CA THR A 209 9.19 29.52 -38.93
C THR A 209 10.65 29.90 -38.75
N VAL A 210 11.43 29.11 -38.00
CA VAL A 210 12.88 29.30 -37.84
C VAL A 210 13.59 29.06 -39.17
N LEU A 211 13.24 28.01 -39.91
CA LEU A 211 13.78 27.74 -41.25
C LEU A 211 13.41 28.84 -42.26
N GLY A 212 12.17 29.34 -42.23
CA GLY A 212 11.73 30.49 -43.03
C GLY A 212 12.41 31.80 -42.61
N THR A 213 12.72 31.97 -41.32
CA THR A 213 13.49 33.12 -40.81
C THR A 213 14.95 33.04 -41.25
N VAL A 214 15.53 31.83 -41.31
CA VAL A 214 16.88 31.59 -41.85
C VAL A 214 16.91 31.87 -43.36
N ASP A 215 15.86 31.51 -44.09
CA ASP A 215 15.73 31.80 -45.53
C ASP A 215 15.52 33.31 -45.81
N GLN A 216 14.70 34.00 -45.01
CA GLN A 216 14.55 35.46 -45.04
C GLN A 216 15.83 36.20 -44.60
N LYS A 217 16.60 35.63 -43.67
CA LYS A 217 17.92 36.15 -43.26
C LYS A 217 19.00 35.87 -44.30
N SER A 218 18.80 34.97 -45.27
CA SER A 218 19.71 34.78 -46.42
C SER A 218 19.66 35.99 -47.37
N ALA A 219 18.49 36.61 -47.54
CA ALA A 219 18.34 37.89 -48.24
C ALA A 219 19.00 39.04 -47.46
N GLN A 220 18.90 39.03 -46.12
CA GLN A 220 19.54 40.01 -45.25
C GLN A 220 21.07 39.81 -45.15
N PHE A 221 21.54 38.58 -45.28
CA PHE A 221 22.97 38.22 -45.38
C PHE A 221 23.53 38.67 -46.74
N SER A 222 22.78 38.50 -47.83
CA SER A 222 23.16 39.05 -49.14
C SER A 222 23.22 40.58 -49.12
N ALA A 223 22.25 41.24 -48.45
CA ALA A 223 22.29 42.68 -48.24
C ALA A 223 23.46 43.15 -47.34
N SER A 224 23.84 42.34 -46.35
CA SER A 224 25.01 42.61 -45.49
C SER A 224 26.33 42.39 -46.24
N VAL A 225 26.38 41.44 -47.17
CA VAL A 225 27.51 41.20 -48.07
C VAL A 225 27.62 42.33 -49.11
N ASP A 226 26.50 42.83 -49.63
CA ASP A 226 26.46 44.00 -50.51
C ASP A 226 26.87 45.28 -49.77
N GLN A 227 26.44 45.45 -48.51
CA GLN A 227 26.87 46.56 -47.65
C GLN A 227 28.34 46.44 -47.24
N LEU A 228 28.84 45.22 -47.00
CA LEU A 228 30.26 44.96 -46.78
C LEU A 228 31.08 45.21 -48.05
N GLN A 229 30.54 44.89 -49.23
CA GLN A 229 31.16 45.20 -50.51
C GLN A 229 31.16 46.70 -50.80
N GLN A 230 30.07 47.42 -50.50
CA GLN A 230 30.01 48.89 -50.57
C GLN A 230 30.96 49.55 -49.56
N LEU A 231 31.07 49.00 -48.36
CA LEU A 231 32.00 49.44 -47.33
C LEU A 231 33.44 49.19 -47.79
N ILE A 232 33.79 48.00 -48.27
CA ILE A 232 35.13 47.66 -48.81
C ILE A 232 35.47 48.56 -50.02
N THR A 233 34.50 48.86 -50.88
CA THR A 233 34.69 49.76 -52.04
C THR A 233 34.86 51.22 -51.62
N GLY A 234 34.15 51.65 -50.57
CA GLY A 234 34.29 52.97 -49.95
C GLY A 234 35.59 53.11 -49.14
N LEU A 235 36.02 52.04 -48.49
CA LEU A 235 37.25 51.95 -47.70
C LEU A 235 38.48 51.90 -48.62
N ALA A 236 38.39 51.21 -49.75
CA ALA A 236 39.40 51.22 -50.82
C ALA A 236 39.53 52.60 -51.47
N LYS A 237 38.47 53.42 -51.48
CA LYS A 237 38.51 54.83 -51.89
C LYS A 237 39.21 55.74 -50.87
N ASN A 238 39.31 55.33 -49.61
CA ASN A 238 39.96 56.06 -48.50
C ASN A 238 41.21 55.33 -47.96
N LYS A 239 42.00 54.76 -48.87
CA LYS A 239 43.18 53.92 -48.62
C LYS A 239 44.30 54.52 -47.75
N ASP A 240 44.29 55.83 -47.48
CA ASP A 240 45.38 56.51 -46.77
C ASP A 240 45.14 56.64 -45.25
N ALA A 241 43.98 56.22 -44.72
CA ALA A 241 43.63 56.36 -43.29
C ALA A 241 43.71 55.05 -42.46
N ILE A 242 43.97 53.89 -43.09
CA ILE A 242 43.87 52.56 -42.44
C ILE A 242 45.16 51.76 -42.61
N ALA A 243 46.28 52.38 -42.25
CA ALA A 243 47.57 51.69 -42.12
C ALA A 243 47.91 51.33 -40.65
N GLY A 244 47.00 51.54 -39.70
CA GLY A 244 47.34 51.59 -38.27
C GLY A 244 46.74 50.53 -37.33
N ALA A 245 45.99 49.53 -37.77
CA ALA A 245 45.21 48.70 -36.82
C ALA A 245 45.19 47.18 -37.10
N ILE A 246 46.33 46.60 -37.47
CA ILE A 246 46.55 45.14 -37.48
C ILE A 246 47.27 44.70 -36.18
N PRO A 247 46.64 44.72 -34.99
CA PRO A 247 47.04 43.72 -33.97
C PRO A 247 46.01 42.79 -33.25
N PRO A 248 44.67 42.94 -33.18
CA PRO A 248 43.91 42.21 -32.13
C PRO A 248 43.23 40.88 -32.52
N LEU A 249 43.57 40.24 -33.65
CA LEU A 249 42.92 38.97 -34.05
C LEU A 249 43.66 37.70 -33.62
N ALA A 250 44.87 37.82 -33.04
CA ALA A 250 45.72 36.68 -32.70
C ALA A 250 45.53 36.13 -31.28
N SER A 251 44.83 36.84 -30.38
CA SER A 251 44.70 36.43 -28.96
C SER A 251 43.48 35.57 -28.65
N THR A 252 42.42 35.59 -29.48
CA THR A 252 41.15 34.89 -29.16
C THR A 252 41.18 33.38 -29.43
N THR A 253 42.10 32.89 -30.28
CA THR A 253 42.17 31.47 -30.68
C THR A 253 42.93 30.60 -29.67
N THR A 254 43.80 31.20 -28.86
CA THR A 254 44.63 30.48 -27.88
C THR A 254 43.82 30.07 -26.66
N ASP A 255 42.95 30.94 -26.16
CA ASP A 255 42.15 30.70 -24.95
C ASP A 255 41.13 29.56 -25.12
N LEU A 256 40.54 29.42 -26.32
CA LEU A 256 39.57 28.35 -26.60
C LEU A 256 40.22 26.96 -26.64
N THR A 257 41.48 26.89 -27.09
CA THR A 257 42.24 25.63 -27.20
C THR A 257 42.71 25.14 -25.83
N GLU A 258 42.98 26.07 -24.90
CA GLU A 258 43.44 25.75 -23.54
C GLU A 258 42.29 25.29 -22.64
N LEU A 259 41.09 25.88 -22.80
CA LEU A 259 39.87 25.43 -22.12
C LEU A 259 39.49 23.98 -22.50
N LEU A 260 39.61 23.64 -23.78
CA LEU A 260 39.34 22.29 -24.30
C LEU A 260 40.38 21.26 -23.85
N LYS A 261 41.66 21.66 -23.68
CA LYS A 261 42.70 20.78 -23.13
C LYS A 261 42.55 20.50 -21.64
N ASN A 262 42.09 21.47 -20.84
CA ASN A 262 41.93 21.30 -19.39
C ASN A 262 40.66 20.51 -18.99
N SER A 263 39.63 20.48 -19.84
CA SER A 263 38.39 19.72 -19.57
C SER A 263 38.48 18.22 -19.90
N ARG A 264 39.49 17.79 -20.67
CA ARG A 264 39.65 16.41 -21.12
C ARG A 264 40.14 15.44 -20.03
N ARG A 265 40.91 15.95 -19.06
CA ARG A 265 41.53 15.15 -17.96
C ARG A 265 40.49 14.66 -16.93
N PRO A 266 39.56 15.49 -16.44
CA PRO A 266 38.50 15.05 -15.52
C PRO A 266 37.58 13.98 -16.12
N LEU A 267 37.28 14.07 -17.41
CA LEU A 267 36.42 13.11 -18.11
C LEU A 267 37.06 11.73 -18.25
N GLN A 268 38.39 11.66 -18.41
CA GLN A 268 39.11 10.37 -18.41
C GLN A 268 39.07 9.68 -17.04
N GLY A 269 39.20 10.43 -15.94
CA GLY A 269 39.12 9.87 -14.59
C GLY A 269 37.76 9.28 -14.23
N ILE A 270 36.67 9.84 -14.77
CA ILE A 270 35.32 9.29 -14.59
C ILE A 270 35.16 7.97 -15.37
N LEU A 271 35.68 7.91 -16.60
CA LEU A 271 35.62 6.71 -17.44
C LEU A 271 36.49 5.55 -16.92
N GLU A 272 37.66 5.84 -16.33
CA GLU A 272 38.53 4.82 -15.75
C GLU A 272 37.98 4.20 -14.45
N ASN A 273 37.21 4.95 -13.65
CA ASN A 273 36.63 4.44 -12.40
C ASN A 273 35.24 3.81 -12.57
N THR A 274 34.54 4.10 -13.66
CA THR A 274 33.20 3.53 -13.92
C THR A 274 33.29 2.06 -14.36
N ARG A 275 34.35 1.70 -15.09
CA ARG A 275 34.52 0.34 -15.63
C ARG A 275 34.76 -0.71 -14.54
N PRO A 276 35.66 -0.51 -13.55
CA PRO A 276 35.89 -1.46 -12.46
C PRO A 276 34.66 -1.64 -11.57
N LEU A 277 33.92 -0.56 -11.28
CA LEU A 277 32.68 -0.64 -10.50
C LEU A 277 31.62 -1.47 -11.24
N ALA A 278 31.45 -1.24 -12.55
CA ALA A 278 30.51 -2.01 -13.35
C ALA A 278 30.91 -3.49 -13.44
N THR A 279 32.21 -3.80 -13.53
CA THR A 279 32.71 -5.17 -13.51
C THR A 279 32.49 -5.84 -12.15
N GLU A 280 32.83 -5.20 -11.04
CA GLU A 280 32.63 -5.77 -9.70
C GLU A 280 31.14 -5.99 -9.39
N LEU A 281 30.27 -5.09 -9.85
CA LEU A 281 28.82 -5.22 -9.67
C LEU A 281 28.22 -6.35 -10.53
N ASP A 282 28.80 -6.62 -11.71
CA ASP A 282 28.42 -7.74 -12.57
C ASP A 282 28.94 -9.09 -12.02
N ASP A 283 30.19 -9.12 -11.54
CA ASP A 283 30.81 -10.28 -10.91
C ASP A 283 30.07 -10.69 -9.61
N ARG A 284 29.56 -9.71 -8.85
CA ARG A 284 28.76 -9.94 -7.63
C ARG A 284 27.26 -9.88 -7.83
N LYS A 285 26.77 -9.88 -9.07
CA LYS A 285 25.34 -9.77 -9.38
C LYS A 285 24.47 -10.81 -8.65
N ALA A 286 24.99 -12.03 -8.48
CA ALA A 286 24.28 -13.10 -7.76
C ALA A 286 24.16 -12.81 -6.25
N GLU A 287 25.22 -12.31 -5.61
CA GLU A 287 25.18 -11.86 -4.21
C GLU A 287 24.23 -10.67 -4.05
N VAL A 288 24.37 -9.65 -4.91
CA VAL A 288 23.54 -8.44 -4.87
C VAL A 288 22.06 -8.79 -5.07
N ASN A 289 21.71 -9.67 -6.02
CA ASN A 289 20.33 -10.09 -6.21
C ASN A 289 19.80 -10.88 -5.01
N ASN A 290 20.60 -11.79 -4.45
CA ASN A 290 20.19 -12.58 -3.29
C ASN A 290 19.94 -11.70 -2.06
N ASP A 291 20.81 -10.72 -1.81
CA ASP A 291 20.65 -9.75 -0.74
C ASP A 291 19.43 -8.84 -0.95
N VAL A 292 19.19 -8.37 -2.19
CA VAL A 292 18.03 -7.54 -2.53
C VAL A 292 16.72 -8.31 -2.44
N GLU A 293 16.70 -9.58 -2.85
CA GLU A 293 15.54 -10.46 -2.74
C GLU A 293 15.23 -10.78 -1.26
N GLN A 294 16.25 -11.09 -0.46
CA GLN A 294 16.10 -11.33 0.97
C GLN A 294 15.68 -10.07 1.74
N LEU A 295 16.14 -8.89 1.31
CA LEU A 295 15.80 -7.63 1.95
C LEU A 295 14.28 -7.42 2.07
N GLY A 296 13.52 -7.87 1.07
CA GLY A 296 12.06 -7.77 1.06
C GLY A 296 11.42 -8.66 2.13
N GLU A 297 11.83 -9.91 2.22
CA GLU A 297 11.34 -10.84 3.26
C GLU A 297 11.79 -10.40 4.66
N ASP A 298 13.04 -9.96 4.81
CA ASP A 298 13.58 -9.54 6.08
C ASP A 298 12.96 -8.23 6.57
N TYR A 299 12.65 -7.30 5.67
CA TYR A 299 11.87 -6.10 6.00
C TYR A 299 10.45 -6.47 6.45
N LEU A 300 9.80 -7.44 5.81
CA LEU A 300 8.48 -7.93 6.23
C LEU A 300 8.53 -8.62 7.60
N ARG A 301 9.57 -9.43 7.86
CA ARG A 301 9.80 -10.04 9.18
C ARG A 301 10.05 -8.97 10.25
N LEU A 302 10.84 -7.94 9.94
CA LEU A 302 11.12 -6.82 10.83
C LEU A 302 9.87 -5.98 11.10
N ALA A 303 9.06 -5.69 10.08
CA ALA A 303 7.79 -4.98 10.21
C ALA A 303 6.77 -5.79 11.03
N ALA A 304 6.74 -7.11 10.89
CA ALA A 304 5.90 -8.00 11.69
C ALA A 304 6.25 -7.95 13.19
N LEU A 305 7.49 -7.62 13.56
CA LEU A 305 7.86 -7.40 14.97
C LEU A 305 7.17 -6.18 15.58
N GLY A 306 6.74 -5.22 14.76
CA GLY A 306 5.96 -4.04 15.16
C GLY A 306 4.43 -4.25 15.10
N ALA A 307 3.94 -5.43 14.69
CA ALA A 307 2.50 -5.69 14.54
C ALA A 307 1.72 -5.62 15.87
N TYR A 308 2.41 -5.68 17.02
CA TYR A 308 1.82 -5.62 18.35
C TYR A 308 1.70 -4.18 18.92
N GLY A 309 2.10 -3.15 18.18
CA GLY A 309 1.97 -1.74 18.59
C GLY A 309 3.23 -0.91 18.34
N SER A 310 3.33 0.27 18.97
CA SER A 310 4.49 1.18 18.83
C SER A 310 5.74 0.73 19.60
N PHE A 311 5.87 -0.56 19.91
CA PHE A 311 6.97 -1.13 20.69
C PHE A 311 7.33 -2.52 20.15
N PHE A 312 8.63 -2.82 20.16
CA PHE A 312 9.15 -4.13 19.75
C PHE A 312 9.29 -5.03 20.98
N ASN A 313 8.66 -6.21 20.96
CA ASN A 313 8.84 -7.23 22.00
C ASN A 313 10.09 -8.08 21.74
N ILE A 314 11.26 -7.45 21.70
CA ILE A 314 12.54 -8.14 21.50
C ILE A 314 13.19 -8.40 22.86
N TYR A 315 13.39 -9.67 23.18
CA TYR A 315 14.14 -10.11 24.36
C TYR A 315 15.53 -10.58 23.93
N PHE A 316 16.56 -9.79 24.24
CA PHE A 316 17.95 -10.18 24.01
C PHE A 316 18.41 -11.13 25.11
N CYS A 317 18.37 -12.44 24.87
CA CYS A 317 18.85 -13.42 25.85
C CYS A 317 20.38 -13.49 25.92
N SER A 318 21.08 -13.26 24.81
CA SER A 318 22.54 -13.13 24.78
C SER A 318 22.95 -12.24 23.61
N VAL A 319 24.01 -11.45 23.78
CA VAL A 319 24.58 -10.62 22.72
C VAL A 319 26.06 -10.98 22.63
N THR A 320 26.57 -11.31 21.44
CA THR A 320 28.01 -11.56 21.26
C THR A 320 28.56 -10.58 20.25
N ILE A 321 29.50 -9.74 20.67
CA ILE A 321 30.17 -8.79 19.79
C ILE A 321 31.40 -9.48 19.20
N LYS A 322 31.46 -9.58 17.87
CA LYS A 322 32.65 -10.05 17.16
C LYS A 322 33.50 -8.86 16.76
N ILE A 323 34.76 -8.85 17.19
CA ILE A 323 35.75 -7.83 16.84
C ILE A 323 36.91 -8.52 16.14
N ASN A 324 37.33 -7.99 14.99
CA ASN A 324 38.51 -8.49 14.29
C ASN A 324 39.76 -8.09 15.05
N GLY A 325 40.51 -9.08 15.56
CA GLY A 325 41.75 -8.86 16.27
C GLY A 325 42.89 -8.43 15.34
N PRO A 326 43.96 -7.81 15.87
CA PRO A 326 45.09 -7.31 15.09
C PRO A 326 45.84 -8.38 14.28
N ALA A 327 45.67 -9.66 14.61
CA ALA A 327 46.30 -10.81 13.96
C ALA A 327 45.35 -11.58 13.01
N GLY A 328 44.19 -11.01 12.65
CA GLY A 328 43.21 -11.64 11.76
C GLY A 328 42.34 -12.73 12.43
N GLY A 329 42.46 -12.91 13.75
CA GLY A 329 41.58 -13.78 14.53
C GLY A 329 40.32 -13.08 15.00
N ASP A 330 39.21 -13.81 15.10
CA ASP A 330 37.95 -13.30 15.62
C ASP A 330 37.97 -13.28 17.16
N ILE A 331 37.77 -12.11 17.77
CA ILE A 331 37.55 -11.97 19.21
C ILE A 331 36.04 -11.89 19.44
N LEU A 332 35.48 -12.86 20.15
CA LEU A 332 34.06 -12.88 20.52
C LEU A 332 33.89 -12.42 21.98
N LEU A 333 33.17 -11.31 22.18
CA LEU A 333 32.85 -10.73 23.48
C LEU A 333 31.38 -11.02 23.81
N PRO A 334 31.07 -12.08 24.58
CA PRO A 334 29.71 -12.34 25.04
C PRO A 334 29.31 -11.31 26.10
N LEU A 335 28.18 -10.65 25.87
CA LEU A 335 27.46 -9.76 26.77
C LEU A 335 26.19 -10.48 27.22
N GLY A 336 26.23 -11.03 28.44
CA GLY A 336 25.16 -11.84 29.05
C GLY A 336 25.66 -13.19 29.57
N GLY A 337 24.90 -13.81 30.49
CA GLY A 337 25.20 -15.15 31.01
C GLY A 337 24.80 -16.27 30.05
N GLN A 338 25.24 -17.51 30.30
CA GLN A 338 24.74 -18.65 29.54
C GLN A 338 23.26 -18.91 29.88
N VAL A 339 22.44 -19.05 28.84
CA VAL A 339 20.99 -19.22 28.97
C VAL A 339 20.68 -20.69 29.20
N ASP A 340 19.90 -21.00 30.23
CA ASP A 340 19.37 -22.33 30.52
C ASP A 340 17.98 -22.48 29.89
N PRO A 341 17.84 -23.20 28.76
CA PRO A 341 16.55 -23.35 28.08
C PRO A 341 15.51 -24.12 28.91
N SER A 342 15.90 -24.81 29.99
CA SER A 342 14.99 -25.58 30.84
C SER A 342 14.25 -24.74 31.90
N LYS A 343 14.71 -23.50 32.18
CA LYS A 343 14.18 -22.64 33.26
C LYS A 343 13.28 -21.50 32.78
N GLY A 344 12.98 -21.45 31.49
CA GLY A 344 12.13 -20.42 30.87
C GLY A 344 12.90 -19.51 29.90
N ARG A 345 12.20 -18.52 29.33
CA ARG A 345 12.76 -17.59 28.34
C ARG A 345 13.81 -16.67 29.00
N CYS A 346 15.05 -16.70 28.48
CA CYS A 346 16.20 -15.93 28.96
C CYS A 346 16.55 -16.12 30.45
N ALA A 347 16.32 -17.30 31.03
CA ALA A 347 16.79 -17.61 32.38
C ALA A 347 18.30 -17.90 32.35
N PHE A 348 19.09 -17.08 33.03
CA PHE A 348 20.54 -17.27 33.12
C PHE A 348 20.89 -18.33 34.16
N VAL A 349 21.87 -19.18 33.84
CA VAL A 349 22.50 -20.04 34.84
C VAL A 349 23.17 -19.13 35.88
N LYS A 350 22.81 -19.32 37.15
CA LYS A 350 23.31 -18.51 38.26
C LYS A 350 24.75 -18.85 38.59
#